data_AF-A0A0Q7XKJ1-F1
#
_entry.id   AF-A0A0Q7XKJ1-F1
#
_cell.length_a   1.000
_cell.length_b   1.000
_cell.length_c   1.000
_cell.angle_alpha   90.00
_cell.angle_beta   90.00
_cell.angle_gamma   90.00
#
_symmetry.space_group_name_H-M   'P 1'
#
loop_
_entity.id
_entity.type
_entity.pdbx_description
1 polymer ?
#
loop_
_entity_poly.entity_id
_entity_poly.type
_entity_poly.pdbx_seq_one_letter_code
_entity_poly.pdbx_strand_id
1 'polypeptide(L)'
;MVTDALIDQFEKAVAANSYRTRDELTEKAYQAARSSLSAALSAQDTGAIAGVRVRPLEWKAGDVDTAYHFASSSIQNYIITVFEDESQFTVRLLGTTQYGEWFETLEAAKAAAQADYSARILSALEPQERDGWKDIATSPKDGTVILLCGGAYHGFPFPGKWELGPFSDTTRPWLNVINDSRLYEHVPTKWMPLPTDLVSVDVDRVAAAIVTAACELDGPADPDGEDTIIITMKDLEAVAHRHITVAIERAAAPPHTEGK
;
A
#
# COMPACT_ATOMS: atom_id res chain seq x y z
N MET A 1 -14.30 24.67 -4.46
CA MET A 1 -15.44 24.04 -5.17
C MET A 1 -15.12 23.94 -6.65
N VAL A 2 -15.06 22.72 -7.20
CA VAL A 2 -14.98 22.47 -8.63
C VAL A 2 -16.38 22.79 -9.07
N THR A 3 -16.51 23.78 -9.94
CA THR A 3 -17.83 24.25 -10.34
C THR A 3 -18.42 23.20 -11.27
N ASP A 4 -19.73 22.94 -11.14
CA ASP A 4 -20.46 22.08 -12.08
C ASP A 4 -20.21 22.48 -13.55
N ALA A 5 -19.93 23.77 -13.77
CA ALA A 5 -19.51 24.31 -15.06
C ALA A 5 -18.23 23.67 -15.65
N LEU A 6 -17.23 23.31 -14.83
CA LEU A 6 -15.99 22.66 -15.30
C LEU A 6 -16.24 21.19 -15.66
N ILE A 7 -17.11 20.52 -14.91
CA ILE A 7 -17.53 19.14 -15.18
C ILE A 7 -18.31 19.12 -16.51
N ASP A 8 -19.31 19.99 -16.64
CA ASP A 8 -20.10 20.16 -17.88
C ASP A 8 -19.20 20.47 -19.09
N GLN A 9 -18.19 21.32 -18.92
CA GLN A 9 -17.25 21.66 -19.98
C GLN A 9 -16.42 20.44 -20.41
N PHE A 10 -15.95 19.65 -19.45
CA PHE A 10 -15.21 18.42 -19.74
C PHE A 10 -16.08 17.38 -20.43
N GLU A 11 -17.30 17.14 -19.94
CA GLU A 11 -18.24 16.19 -20.55
C GLU A 11 -18.58 16.58 -21.99
N LYS A 12 -18.82 17.87 -22.27
CA LYS A 12 -19.03 18.37 -23.63
C LYS A 12 -17.81 18.13 -24.52
N ALA A 13 -16.60 18.33 -23.99
CA ALA A 13 -15.37 18.10 -24.74
C ALA A 13 -15.13 16.61 -25.02
N VAL A 14 -15.48 15.72 -24.07
CA VAL A 14 -15.45 14.26 -24.27
C VAL A 14 -16.46 13.83 -25.35
N ALA A 15 -17.69 14.33 -25.29
CA ALA A 15 -18.72 14.02 -26.28
C ALA A 15 -18.32 14.50 -27.69
N ALA A 16 -17.68 15.67 -27.79
CA ALA A 16 -17.17 16.20 -29.05
C ALA A 16 -15.95 15.42 -29.57
N ASN A 17 -15.06 14.95 -28.68
CA ASN A 17 -13.87 14.15 -29.01
C ASN A 17 -14.19 12.64 -29.07
N SER A 18 -15.33 12.26 -29.66
CA SER A 18 -15.68 10.85 -29.86
C SER A 18 -14.83 10.23 -30.97
N TYR A 19 -14.65 8.91 -30.96
CA TYR A 19 -13.91 8.18 -32.00
C TYR A 19 -14.39 8.48 -33.45
N ARG A 20 -15.65 8.88 -33.62
CA ARG A 20 -16.24 9.19 -34.94
C ARG A 20 -16.08 10.65 -35.38
N THR A 21 -15.74 11.55 -34.46
CA THR A 21 -15.73 13.00 -34.67
C THR A 21 -14.40 13.66 -34.30
N ARG A 22 -13.38 12.84 -34.00
CA ARG A 22 -12.06 13.31 -33.57
C ARG A 22 -11.30 13.97 -34.72
N ASP A 23 -10.88 15.20 -34.45
CA ASP A 23 -9.99 16.01 -35.26
C ASP A 23 -9.06 16.83 -34.35
N GLU A 24 -8.16 17.62 -34.93
CA GLU A 24 -7.20 18.43 -34.16
C GLU A 24 -7.89 19.46 -33.24
N LEU A 25 -9.05 19.99 -33.66
CA LEU A 25 -9.77 21.01 -32.91
C LEU A 25 -10.45 20.42 -31.67
N THR A 26 -11.14 19.29 -31.84
CA THR A 26 -11.85 18.57 -30.78
C THR A 26 -10.87 17.92 -29.80
N GLU A 27 -9.73 17.40 -30.26
CA GLU A 27 -8.65 16.93 -29.39
C GLU A 27 -8.05 18.06 -28.55
N LYS A 28 -7.78 19.22 -29.16
CA LYS A 28 -7.25 20.40 -28.43
C LYS A 28 -8.24 20.89 -27.37
N ALA A 29 -9.54 20.92 -27.70
CA ALA A 29 -10.58 21.29 -26.75
C ALA A 29 -10.69 20.28 -25.58
N TYR A 30 -10.59 18.98 -25.87
CA TYR A 30 -10.53 17.93 -24.85
C TYR A 30 -9.34 18.08 -23.92
N GLN A 31 -8.12 18.27 -24.45
CA GLN A 31 -6.92 18.41 -23.62
C GLN A 31 -6.97 19.68 -22.76
N ALA A 32 -7.53 20.78 -23.28
CA ALA A 32 -7.71 22.02 -22.51
C ALA A 32 -8.72 21.85 -21.37
N ALA A 33 -9.87 21.22 -21.64
CA ALA A 33 -10.88 20.94 -20.62
C ALA A 33 -10.36 19.97 -19.55
N ARG A 34 -9.65 18.91 -19.97
CA ARG A 34 -8.98 17.97 -19.06
C ARG A 34 -7.97 18.67 -18.15
N SER A 35 -7.11 19.51 -18.73
CA SER A 35 -6.09 20.26 -17.97
C SER A 35 -6.73 21.21 -16.97
N SER A 36 -7.81 21.89 -17.37
CA SER A 36 -8.53 22.84 -16.51
C SER A 36 -9.23 22.13 -15.34
N LEU A 37 -9.91 21.01 -15.61
CA LEU A 37 -10.56 20.20 -14.57
C LEU A 37 -9.51 19.60 -13.61
N SER A 38 -8.40 19.08 -14.14
CA SER A 38 -7.29 18.54 -13.34
C SER A 38 -6.66 19.60 -12.44
N ALA A 39 -6.44 20.81 -12.96
CA ALA A 39 -5.89 21.92 -12.18
C ALA A 39 -6.85 22.39 -11.07
N ALA A 40 -8.15 22.45 -11.36
CA ALA A 40 -9.17 22.82 -10.37
C ALA A 40 -9.32 21.78 -9.24
N LEU A 41 -9.24 20.49 -9.57
CA LEU A 41 -9.21 19.41 -8.59
C LEU A 41 -7.94 19.48 -7.72
N SER A 42 -6.78 19.66 -8.35
CA SER A 42 -5.51 19.76 -7.62
C SER A 42 -5.45 20.99 -6.69
N ALA A 43 -6.02 22.13 -7.13
CA ALA A 43 -6.11 23.34 -6.32
C ALA A 43 -7.09 23.21 -5.13
N GLN A 44 -8.07 22.31 -5.23
CA GLN A 44 -8.88 21.94 -4.07
C GLN A 44 -8.12 21.05 -3.10
N ASP A 45 -7.38 20.07 -3.60
CA ASP A 45 -6.66 19.11 -2.77
C ASP A 45 -5.62 19.80 -1.88
N THR A 46 -5.00 20.88 -2.35
CA THR A 46 -4.08 21.69 -1.53
C THR A 46 -4.75 22.40 -0.34
N GLY A 47 -6.08 22.53 -0.32
CA GLY A 47 -6.84 23.08 0.80
C GLY A 47 -7.76 22.08 1.51
N ALA A 48 -7.97 20.88 0.95
CA ALA A 48 -8.99 19.93 1.41
C ALA A 48 -8.58 19.09 2.62
N ILE A 49 -7.28 18.93 2.91
CA ILE A 49 -6.85 18.25 4.14
C ILE A 49 -7.28 19.05 5.38
N ALA A 50 -7.41 20.38 5.25
CA ALA A 50 -7.99 21.24 6.25
C ALA A 50 -9.52 21.04 6.34
N GLY A 51 -9.94 19.99 7.05
CA GLY A 51 -11.35 19.70 7.31
C GLY A 51 -11.73 18.22 7.21
N VAL A 52 -10.84 17.34 6.74
CA VAL A 52 -11.08 15.89 6.79
C VAL A 52 -11.12 15.45 8.24
N ARG A 53 -12.23 14.79 8.62
CA ARG A 53 -12.40 14.15 9.93
C ARG A 53 -12.43 12.65 9.75
N VAL A 54 -11.63 11.95 10.54
CA VAL A 54 -11.69 10.49 10.60
C VAL A 54 -12.92 10.08 11.39
N ARG A 55 -13.75 9.20 10.82
CA ARG A 55 -14.92 8.65 11.50
C ARG A 55 -14.48 7.84 12.74
N PRO A 56 -15.16 7.95 13.89
CA PRO A 56 -14.87 7.09 15.03
C PRO A 56 -15.06 5.60 14.71
N LEU A 57 -14.22 4.75 15.28
CA LEU A 57 -14.34 3.30 15.24
C LEU A 57 -15.63 2.86 15.94
N GLU A 58 -16.35 1.96 15.29
CA GLU A 58 -17.56 1.35 15.85
C GLU A 58 -17.20 0.06 16.58
N TRP A 59 -17.32 0.09 17.90
CA TRP A 59 -16.97 -1.04 18.76
C TRP A 59 -18.17 -1.95 18.97
N LYS A 60 -17.93 -3.25 18.83
CA LYS A 60 -18.85 -4.33 19.21
C LYS A 60 -18.21 -5.09 20.36
N ALA A 61 -19.01 -5.43 21.37
CA ALA A 61 -18.59 -6.42 22.35
C ALA A 61 -18.41 -7.77 21.62
N GLY A 62 -17.33 -8.48 21.94
CA GLY A 62 -17.17 -9.88 21.53
C GLY A 62 -18.26 -10.75 22.13
N ASP A 63 -18.37 -11.98 21.64
CA ASP A 63 -19.25 -12.97 22.26
C ASP A 63 -18.79 -13.23 23.70
N VAL A 64 -19.73 -13.61 24.56
CA VAL A 64 -19.59 -13.70 26.03
C VAL A 64 -18.37 -14.53 26.45
N ASP A 65 -18.00 -15.52 25.62
CA ASP A 65 -16.91 -16.46 25.90
C ASP A 65 -15.51 -15.94 25.53
N THR A 66 -15.38 -14.76 24.91
CA THR A 66 -14.13 -14.36 24.26
C THR A 66 -13.43 -13.12 24.81
N ALA A 67 -13.99 -12.45 25.81
CA ALA A 67 -13.35 -11.33 26.55
C ALA A 67 -12.58 -10.34 25.65
N TYR A 68 -13.13 -9.99 24.48
CA TYR A 68 -12.54 -9.00 23.59
C TYR A 68 -13.55 -7.96 23.12
N HIS A 69 -13.05 -6.78 22.75
CA HIS A 69 -13.80 -5.77 22.01
C HIS A 69 -13.27 -5.68 20.59
N PHE A 70 -14.19 -5.56 19.62
CA PHE A 70 -13.86 -5.61 18.21
C PHE A 70 -14.38 -4.36 17.50
N ALA A 71 -13.52 -3.73 16.70
CA ALA A 71 -13.94 -2.67 15.78
C ALA A 71 -13.54 -3.05 14.35
N SER A 72 -14.49 -2.94 13.42
CA SER A 72 -14.25 -3.19 12.00
C SER A 72 -14.32 -1.91 11.20
N SER A 73 -13.40 -1.75 10.26
CA SER A 73 -13.42 -0.68 9.27
C SER A 73 -13.12 -1.24 7.88
N SER A 74 -13.27 -0.40 6.85
CA SER A 74 -12.95 -0.75 5.46
C SER A 74 -11.45 -0.96 5.21
N ILE A 75 -10.58 -0.49 6.11
CA ILE A 75 -9.13 -0.53 5.93
C ILE A 75 -8.49 -1.56 6.87
N GLN A 76 -9.02 -1.68 8.10
CA GLN A 76 -8.41 -2.51 9.13
C GLN A 76 -9.41 -2.89 10.23
N ASN A 77 -9.20 -4.05 10.86
CA ASN A 77 -9.96 -4.47 12.04
C ASN A 77 -9.05 -4.41 13.29
N TYR A 78 -9.59 -3.88 14.39
CA TYR A 78 -8.94 -3.77 15.70
C TYR A 78 -9.57 -4.74 16.68
N ILE A 79 -8.73 -5.36 17.51
CA ILE A 79 -9.14 -6.19 18.64
C ILE A 79 -8.52 -5.59 19.91
N ILE A 80 -9.32 -5.42 20.94
CA ILE A 80 -8.86 -5.20 22.31
C ILE A 80 -9.07 -6.50 23.07
N THR A 81 -8.00 -7.10 23.58
CA THR A 81 -8.08 -8.27 24.46
C THR A 81 -8.05 -7.83 25.91
N VAL A 82 -8.94 -8.39 26.72
CA VAL A 82 -9.03 -8.14 28.16
C VAL A 82 -8.29 -9.26 28.91
N PHE A 83 -7.43 -8.87 29.85
CA PHE A 83 -6.63 -9.77 30.67
C PHE A 83 -6.86 -9.51 32.17
N GLU A 84 -6.54 -10.51 32.99
CA GLU A 84 -6.47 -10.45 34.46
C GLU A 84 -7.64 -9.73 35.12
N ASP A 85 -8.77 -10.43 35.32
CA ASP A 85 -9.97 -9.91 36.01
C ASP A 85 -10.45 -8.53 35.51
N GLU A 86 -10.33 -8.29 34.20
CA GLU A 86 -10.70 -7.03 33.53
C GLU A 86 -9.85 -5.80 33.91
N SER A 87 -8.65 -6.02 34.43
CA SER A 87 -7.74 -4.94 34.86
C SER A 87 -6.70 -4.51 33.82
N GLN A 88 -6.46 -5.32 32.79
CA GLN A 88 -5.47 -5.03 31.75
C GLN A 88 -6.05 -5.21 30.35
N PHE A 89 -5.66 -4.30 29.45
CA PHE A 89 -6.16 -4.26 28.08
C PHE A 89 -4.99 -4.13 27.11
N THR A 90 -5.03 -4.80 25.97
CA THR A 90 -4.06 -4.59 24.88
C THR A 90 -4.77 -4.49 23.55
N VAL A 91 -4.28 -3.59 22.69
CA VAL A 91 -4.82 -3.33 21.34
C VAL A 91 -3.96 -4.07 20.33
N ARG A 92 -4.58 -4.77 19.37
CA ARG A 92 -3.88 -5.32 18.21
C ARG A 92 -4.70 -5.24 16.93
N LEU A 93 -4.01 -5.31 15.80
CA LEU A 93 -4.63 -5.44 14.50
C LEU A 93 -5.03 -6.90 14.24
N LEU A 94 -6.22 -7.13 13.72
CA LEU A 94 -6.64 -8.48 13.31
C LEU A 94 -5.65 -9.04 12.27
N GLY A 95 -5.21 -10.28 12.49
CA GLY A 95 -4.20 -10.94 11.65
C GLY A 95 -2.76 -10.72 12.10
N THR A 96 -2.53 -9.97 13.19
CA THR A 96 -1.22 -9.84 13.82
C THR A 96 -1.14 -10.68 15.09
N THR A 97 -0.01 -11.34 15.31
CA THR A 97 0.25 -12.17 16.51
C THR A 97 0.83 -11.36 17.67
N GLN A 98 1.31 -10.14 17.42
CA GLN A 98 1.93 -9.30 18.43
C GLN A 98 0.86 -8.57 19.25
N TYR A 99 0.98 -8.67 20.58
CA TYR A 99 0.28 -7.77 21.49
C TYR A 99 0.84 -6.36 21.33
N GLY A 100 -0.05 -5.37 21.31
CA GLY A 100 0.34 -3.97 21.32
C GLY A 100 0.67 -3.50 22.74
N GLU A 101 0.63 -2.19 22.92
CA GLU A 101 0.77 -1.56 24.23
C GLU A 101 -0.30 -2.05 25.21
N TRP A 102 0.06 -2.08 26.50
CA TRP A 102 -0.82 -2.45 27.60
C TRP A 102 -1.43 -1.20 28.24
N PHE A 103 -2.72 -1.25 28.51
CA PHE A 103 -3.50 -0.15 29.06
C PHE A 103 -4.24 -0.59 30.31
N GLU A 104 -4.35 0.30 31.29
CA GLU A 104 -5.07 0.06 32.56
C GLU A 104 -6.60 0.17 32.43
N THR A 105 -7.11 0.75 31.35
CA THR A 105 -8.55 0.92 31.13
C THR A 105 -8.94 0.63 29.68
N LEU A 106 -10.16 0.10 29.51
CA LEU A 106 -10.74 -0.14 28.19
C LEU A 106 -10.83 1.14 27.35
N GLU A 107 -11.18 2.25 27.96
CA GLU A 107 -11.33 3.53 27.25
C GLU A 107 -9.98 4.07 26.75
N ALA A 108 -8.89 3.87 27.52
CA ALA A 108 -7.54 4.18 27.05
C ALA A 108 -7.14 3.31 25.84
N ALA A 109 -7.44 2.01 25.88
CA ALA A 109 -7.19 1.09 24.76
C ALA A 109 -7.99 1.50 23.50
N LYS A 110 -9.28 1.84 23.64
CA LYS A 110 -10.11 2.32 22.51
C LYS A 110 -9.58 3.64 21.95
N ALA A 111 -9.15 4.57 22.80
CA ALA A 111 -8.58 5.85 22.38
C ALA A 111 -7.27 5.64 21.60
N ALA A 112 -6.40 4.74 22.06
CA ALA A 112 -5.17 4.38 21.36
C ALA A 112 -5.45 3.75 19.99
N ALA A 113 -6.40 2.82 19.90
CA ALA A 113 -6.84 2.25 18.64
C ALA A 113 -7.41 3.30 17.68
N GLN A 114 -8.20 4.26 18.19
CA GLN A 114 -8.73 5.36 17.39
C GLN A 114 -7.61 6.28 16.87
N ALA A 115 -6.60 6.55 17.71
CA ALA A 115 -5.45 7.37 17.32
C ALA A 115 -4.65 6.71 16.19
N ASP A 116 -4.32 5.42 16.31
CA ASP A 116 -3.63 4.65 15.25
C ASP A 116 -4.46 4.62 13.95
N TYR A 117 -5.76 4.32 14.05
CA TYR A 117 -6.67 4.33 12.90
C TYR A 117 -6.71 5.69 12.20
N SER A 118 -6.76 6.77 12.98
CA SER A 118 -6.81 8.13 12.44
C SER A 118 -5.50 8.53 11.80
N ALA A 119 -4.37 8.19 12.43
CA ALA A 119 -3.04 8.43 11.89
C ALA A 119 -2.85 7.71 10.55
N ARG A 120 -3.27 6.45 10.43
CA ARG A 120 -3.16 5.68 9.18
C ARG A 120 -3.99 6.30 8.04
N ILE A 121 -5.23 6.71 8.32
CA ILE A 121 -6.07 7.36 7.32
C ILE A 121 -5.48 8.69 6.89
N LEU A 122 -5.06 9.52 7.85
CA LEU A 122 -4.51 10.83 7.54
C LEU A 122 -3.19 10.70 6.77
N SER A 123 -2.31 9.79 7.16
CA SER A 123 -1.06 9.49 6.44
C SER A 123 -1.31 9.01 5.00
N ALA A 124 -2.36 8.22 4.77
CA ALA A 124 -2.75 7.79 3.42
C ALA A 124 -3.33 8.92 2.56
N LEU A 125 -3.85 9.99 3.19
CA LEU A 125 -4.39 11.17 2.51
C LEU A 125 -3.33 12.26 2.30
N GLU A 126 -2.27 12.27 3.10
CA GLU A 126 -1.14 13.15 2.87
C GLU A 126 -0.56 12.83 1.48
N PRO A 127 -0.44 13.84 0.61
CA PRO A 127 0.22 13.69 -0.67
C PRO A 127 1.61 13.13 -0.40
N GLN A 128 1.79 11.85 -0.68
CA GLN A 128 3.11 11.26 -0.68
C GLN A 128 3.87 12.01 -1.77
N GLU A 129 4.86 12.81 -1.39
CA GLU A 129 5.82 13.35 -2.33
C GLU A 129 6.41 12.13 -3.04
N ARG A 130 5.95 11.91 -4.28
CA ARG A 130 6.42 10.84 -5.16
C ARG A 130 7.79 11.25 -5.72
N ASP A 131 8.68 11.62 -4.82
CA ASP A 131 9.97 12.16 -5.17
C ASP A 131 10.78 11.06 -5.86
N GLY A 132 11.42 11.41 -6.97
CA GLY A 132 12.16 10.45 -7.79
C GLY A 132 11.35 9.66 -8.83
N TRP A 133 10.01 9.76 -8.88
CA TRP A 133 9.24 9.21 -10.00
C TRP A 133 9.42 10.05 -11.26
N LYS A 134 9.96 9.43 -12.30
CA LYS A 134 10.26 10.03 -13.61
C LYS A 134 9.26 9.55 -14.66
N ASP A 135 9.14 10.30 -15.75
CA ASP A 135 8.32 9.88 -16.89
C ASP A 135 8.84 8.57 -17.51
N ILE A 136 7.97 7.60 -17.79
CA ILE A 136 8.38 6.31 -18.37
C ILE A 136 9.19 6.46 -19.66
N ALA A 137 8.99 7.53 -20.44
CA ALA A 137 9.75 7.77 -21.66
C ALA A 137 11.26 7.97 -21.40
N THR A 138 11.64 8.35 -20.18
CA THR A 138 13.03 8.60 -19.75
C THR A 138 13.69 7.40 -19.06
N SER A 139 12.99 6.29 -18.97
CA SER A 139 13.49 5.07 -18.33
C SER A 139 14.65 4.43 -19.09
N PRO A 140 15.54 3.70 -18.40
CA PRO A 140 16.57 2.91 -19.05
C PRO A 140 15.92 1.78 -19.89
N LYS A 141 16.42 1.59 -21.11
CA LYS A 141 15.95 0.59 -22.08
C LYS A 141 16.98 -0.52 -22.33
N ASP A 142 17.86 -0.73 -21.37
CA ASP A 142 19.02 -1.62 -21.42
C ASP A 142 18.79 -2.93 -20.62
N GLY A 143 17.56 -3.19 -20.20
CA GLY A 143 17.22 -4.36 -19.37
C GLY A 143 17.37 -4.14 -17.87
N THR A 144 17.80 -2.95 -17.42
CA THR A 144 17.84 -2.59 -15.99
C THR A 144 16.47 -2.76 -15.34
N VAL A 145 16.44 -3.41 -14.17
CA VAL A 145 15.22 -3.54 -13.36
C VAL A 145 14.96 -2.21 -12.64
N ILE A 146 13.74 -1.72 -12.79
CA ILE A 146 13.25 -0.45 -12.24
C ILE A 146 11.89 -0.66 -11.58
N LEU A 147 11.49 0.25 -10.70
CA LEU A 147 10.09 0.30 -10.24
C LEU A 147 9.26 0.99 -11.30
N LEU A 148 8.15 0.35 -11.68
CA LEU A 148 7.17 0.84 -12.65
C LEU A 148 5.88 1.18 -11.90
N CYS A 149 5.21 2.25 -12.32
CA CYS A 149 3.89 2.66 -11.85
C CYS A 149 3.08 3.20 -13.04
N GLY A 150 1.77 2.99 -13.05
CA GLY A 150 0.89 3.49 -14.10
C GLY A 150 -0.49 2.85 -14.05
N GLY A 151 -1.16 2.76 -15.20
CA GLY A 151 -2.47 2.09 -15.25
C GLY A 151 -2.40 0.61 -14.86
N ALA A 152 -1.22 -0.02 -15.00
CA ALA A 152 -1.00 -1.39 -14.59
C ALA A 152 -1.12 -1.52 -13.07
N TYR A 153 -1.80 -2.57 -12.61
CA TYR A 153 -2.03 -2.84 -11.19
C TYR A 153 -2.61 -1.63 -10.44
N HIS A 154 -3.50 -0.85 -11.06
CA HIS A 154 -4.20 0.27 -10.42
C HIS A 154 -3.27 1.30 -9.74
N GLY A 155 -2.07 1.50 -10.29
CA GLY A 155 -1.10 2.47 -9.77
C GLY A 155 -0.19 1.92 -8.66
N PHE A 156 -0.34 0.66 -8.25
CA PHE A 156 0.62 0.02 -7.35
C PHE A 156 1.99 -0.12 -8.04
N PRO A 157 3.09 0.30 -7.40
CA PRO A 157 4.44 0.08 -7.91
C PRO A 157 4.78 -1.41 -8.02
N PHE A 158 5.49 -1.81 -9.07
CA PHE A 158 6.00 -3.17 -9.23
C PHE A 158 7.34 -3.15 -9.96
N PRO A 159 8.24 -4.12 -9.71
CA PRO A 159 9.52 -4.21 -10.41
C PRO A 159 9.30 -4.69 -11.85
N GLY A 160 9.92 -4.01 -12.80
CA GLY A 160 9.89 -4.39 -14.21
C GLY A 160 11.16 -4.00 -14.95
N LYS A 161 11.31 -4.50 -16.18
CA LYS A 161 12.45 -4.20 -17.05
C LYS A 161 12.00 -4.03 -18.49
N TRP A 162 12.81 -3.30 -19.26
CA TRP A 162 12.65 -3.20 -20.70
C TRP A 162 13.27 -4.42 -21.38
N GLU A 163 12.49 -5.18 -22.12
CA GLU A 163 12.99 -6.34 -22.87
C GLU A 163 12.24 -6.49 -24.19
N LEU A 164 12.98 -6.68 -25.29
CA LEU A 164 12.44 -7.04 -26.59
C LEU A 164 12.74 -8.51 -26.84
N GLY A 165 11.73 -9.28 -27.21
CA GLY A 165 11.83 -10.73 -27.32
C GLY A 165 10.73 -11.33 -28.20
N PRO A 166 10.70 -12.66 -28.36
CA PRO A 166 9.62 -13.33 -29.11
C PRO A 166 8.25 -13.02 -28.50
N PHE A 167 8.26 -12.66 -27.22
CA PHE A 167 7.11 -12.23 -26.46
C PHE A 167 7.18 -10.76 -26.02
N SER A 168 7.74 -9.85 -26.81
CA SER A 168 7.57 -8.41 -26.58
C SER A 168 7.90 -7.65 -27.86
N ASP A 169 6.99 -6.79 -28.27
CA ASP A 169 7.18 -5.93 -29.44
C ASP A 169 7.41 -4.48 -28.99
N THR A 170 7.62 -3.59 -29.96
CA THR A 170 7.81 -2.16 -29.72
C THR A 170 6.59 -1.48 -29.10
N THR A 171 5.42 -2.12 -29.11
CA THR A 171 4.19 -1.60 -28.49
C THR A 171 4.07 -2.00 -27.02
N ARG A 172 4.73 -3.10 -26.59
CA ARG A 172 4.69 -3.62 -25.22
C ARG A 172 6.05 -4.14 -24.75
N PRO A 173 7.02 -3.24 -24.54
CA PRO A 173 8.41 -3.61 -24.22
C PRO A 173 8.67 -3.85 -22.73
N TRP A 174 7.68 -3.63 -21.85
CA TRP A 174 7.84 -3.74 -20.39
C TRP A 174 7.39 -5.10 -19.87
N LEU A 175 8.28 -5.76 -19.13
CA LEU A 175 8.06 -7.06 -18.51
C LEU A 175 8.00 -6.92 -16.98
N ASN A 176 7.03 -7.57 -16.33
CA ASN A 176 7.00 -7.68 -14.87
C ASN A 176 8.00 -8.78 -14.44
N VAL A 177 8.93 -8.43 -13.55
CA VAL A 177 9.98 -9.37 -13.11
C VAL A 177 9.45 -10.45 -12.17
N ILE A 178 8.36 -10.20 -11.43
CA ILE A 178 7.86 -11.14 -10.41
C ILE A 178 7.32 -12.42 -11.03
N ASN A 179 6.54 -12.28 -12.10
CA ASN A 179 5.80 -13.37 -12.71
C ASN A 179 6.22 -13.64 -14.15
N ASP A 180 7.28 -12.98 -14.61
CA ASP A 180 7.77 -13.01 -15.99
C ASP A 180 6.65 -12.75 -17.02
N SER A 181 5.61 -12.00 -16.60
CA SER A 181 4.41 -11.77 -17.40
C SER A 181 4.42 -10.38 -18.00
N ARG A 182 3.76 -10.27 -19.16
CA ARG A 182 3.52 -8.96 -19.74
C ARG A 182 2.42 -8.22 -19.00
N LEU A 183 2.50 -6.90 -19.05
CA LEU A 183 1.40 -6.03 -18.70
C LEU A 183 0.45 -5.97 -19.89
N TYR A 184 -0.57 -6.82 -19.89
CA TYR A 184 -1.43 -6.99 -21.08
C TYR A 184 -2.34 -5.80 -21.35
N GLU A 185 -2.69 -5.02 -20.32
CA GLU A 185 -3.77 -4.04 -20.42
C GLU A 185 -3.31 -2.59 -20.23
N HIS A 186 -2.16 -2.36 -19.60
CA HIS A 186 -1.78 -0.99 -19.22
C HIS A 186 -0.27 -0.76 -19.33
N VAL A 187 0.10 0.30 -20.07
CA VAL A 187 1.48 0.75 -20.18
C VAL A 187 1.84 1.50 -18.89
N PRO A 188 2.99 1.19 -18.25
CA PRO A 188 3.53 2.01 -17.18
C PRO A 188 3.64 3.46 -17.65
N THR A 189 3.36 4.42 -16.78
CA THR A 189 3.45 5.86 -17.12
C THR A 189 4.59 6.56 -16.38
N LYS A 190 5.07 5.95 -15.29
CA LYS A 190 6.15 6.45 -14.46
C LYS A 190 7.12 5.33 -14.11
N TRP A 191 8.37 5.72 -13.82
CA TRP A 191 9.37 4.82 -13.29
C TRP A 191 10.22 5.49 -12.22
N MET A 192 10.90 4.72 -11.39
CA MET A 192 12.01 5.19 -10.57
C MET A 192 13.08 4.09 -10.46
N PRO A 193 14.35 4.44 -10.16
CA PRO A 193 15.35 3.43 -9.85
C PRO A 193 14.84 2.53 -8.72
N LEU A 194 15.18 1.24 -8.74
CA LEU A 194 14.97 0.40 -7.56
C LEU A 194 15.73 1.05 -6.38
N PRO A 195 15.08 1.26 -5.22
CA PRO A 195 15.76 1.66 -4.00
C PRO A 195 16.99 0.76 -3.80
N THR A 196 18.17 1.35 -3.71
CA THR A 196 19.44 0.64 -3.50
C THR A 196 19.41 -0.26 -2.27
N ASP A 197 18.57 0.10 -1.32
CA ASP A 197 18.39 -0.54 -0.03
C ASP A 197 17.63 -1.86 -0.16
N LEU A 198 16.83 -2.04 -1.23
CA LEU A 198 16.14 -3.29 -1.57
C LEU A 198 17.07 -4.32 -2.21
N VAL A 199 18.23 -3.92 -2.72
CA VAL A 199 19.18 -4.82 -3.41
C VAL A 199 19.92 -5.73 -2.43
N SER A 200 19.77 -5.51 -1.12
CA SER A 200 20.39 -6.34 -0.07
C SER A 200 19.39 -7.03 0.85
N VAL A 201 18.21 -7.42 0.32
CA VAL A 201 17.42 -8.44 1.01
C VAL A 201 18.24 -9.72 0.99
N ASP A 202 19.00 -9.91 2.05
CA ASP A 202 19.76 -11.11 2.34
C ASP A 202 18.73 -12.25 2.52
N VAL A 203 18.52 -12.99 1.42
CA VAL A 203 17.54 -14.07 1.35
C VAL A 203 17.84 -15.11 2.42
N ASP A 204 19.13 -15.36 2.72
CA ASP A 204 19.55 -16.27 3.77
C ASP A 204 19.17 -15.75 5.15
N ARG A 205 19.29 -14.43 5.38
CA ARG A 205 18.83 -13.80 6.61
C ARG A 205 17.31 -13.83 6.76
N VAL A 206 16.56 -13.61 5.68
CA VAL A 206 15.08 -13.70 5.71
C VAL A 206 14.64 -15.15 5.92
N ALA A 207 15.25 -16.10 5.24
CA ALA A 207 15.01 -17.53 5.45
C ALA A 207 15.34 -17.96 6.88
N ALA A 208 16.49 -17.52 7.42
CA ALA A 208 16.86 -17.77 8.81
C ALA A 208 15.86 -17.16 9.81
N ALA A 209 15.35 -15.95 9.54
CA ALA A 209 14.33 -15.31 10.38
C ALA A 209 12.98 -16.06 10.32
N ILE A 210 12.58 -16.54 9.14
CA ILE A 210 11.39 -17.39 8.96
C ILE A 210 11.53 -18.69 9.77
N VAL A 211 12.67 -19.38 9.63
CA VAL A 211 12.94 -20.63 10.36
C VAL A 211 12.96 -20.39 11.87
N THR A 212 13.62 -19.32 12.33
CA THR A 212 13.66 -18.96 13.76
C THR A 212 12.26 -18.68 14.29
N ALA A 213 11.45 -17.90 13.58
CA ALA A 213 10.07 -17.60 13.98
C ALA A 213 9.20 -18.86 13.98
N ALA A 214 9.40 -19.79 13.05
CA ALA A 214 8.70 -21.07 13.04
C ALA A 214 9.09 -21.94 14.24
N CYS A 215 10.37 -21.94 14.64
CA CYS A 215 10.84 -22.64 15.84
C CYS A 215 10.34 -22.00 17.14
N GLU A 216 10.16 -20.68 17.20
CA GLU A 216 9.63 -19.97 18.38
C GLU A 216 8.12 -20.15 18.56
N LEU A 217 7.40 -20.53 17.50
CA LEU A 217 5.97 -20.84 17.57
C LEU A 217 5.68 -22.24 18.11
N ASP A 218 6.71 -23.09 18.22
CA ASP A 218 6.55 -24.44 18.74
C ASP A 218 6.61 -24.44 20.27
N GLY A 219 5.69 -25.20 20.88
CA GLY A 219 5.69 -25.43 22.32
C GLY A 219 6.93 -26.22 22.77
N PRO A 220 7.06 -26.55 24.06
CA PRO A 220 8.09 -27.48 24.49
C PRO A 220 7.92 -28.80 23.72
N ALA A 221 9.00 -29.28 23.10
CA ALA A 221 9.01 -30.49 22.27
C ALA A 221 8.30 -31.66 22.97
N ASP A 222 7.39 -32.33 22.25
CA ASP A 222 6.74 -33.54 22.73
C ASP A 222 7.66 -34.73 22.40
N PRO A 223 8.36 -35.32 23.40
CA PRO A 223 9.33 -36.38 23.13
C PRO A 223 8.70 -37.65 22.54
N ASP A 224 7.37 -37.79 22.61
CA ASP A 224 6.63 -38.93 22.09
C ASP A 224 5.90 -38.62 20.75
N GLY A 225 5.98 -37.38 20.25
CA GLY A 225 5.38 -36.93 18.99
C GLY A 225 6.40 -36.89 17.83
N GLU A 226 5.97 -37.26 16.62
CA GLU A 226 6.68 -36.82 15.41
C GLU A 226 6.42 -35.31 15.24
N ASP A 227 7.23 -34.47 15.91
CA ASP A 227 7.19 -33.01 15.81
C ASP A 227 7.55 -32.59 14.37
N THR A 228 6.56 -32.65 13.49
CA THR A 228 6.63 -32.17 12.13
C THR A 228 6.00 -30.79 12.11
N ILE A 229 6.83 -29.75 12.05
CA ILE A 229 6.34 -28.37 11.88
C ILE A 229 5.77 -28.24 10.46
N ILE A 230 4.45 -28.19 10.35
CA ILE A 230 3.77 -27.90 9.08
C ILE A 230 3.69 -26.37 8.95
N ILE A 231 4.70 -25.78 8.32
CA ILE A 231 4.64 -24.39 7.89
C ILE A 231 3.80 -24.34 6.63
N THR A 232 2.64 -23.67 6.67
CA THR A 232 1.84 -23.51 5.46
C THR A 232 2.46 -22.44 4.56
N MET A 233 2.19 -22.51 3.25
CA MET A 233 2.61 -21.45 2.31
C MET A 233 2.10 -20.07 2.75
N LYS A 234 0.91 -20.03 3.38
CA LYS A 234 0.30 -18.79 3.89
C LYS A 234 1.12 -18.17 5.04
N ASP A 235 1.75 -19.00 5.87
CA ASP A 235 2.61 -18.53 6.96
C ASP A 235 3.91 -17.94 6.39
N LEU A 236 4.49 -18.59 5.38
CA LEU A 236 5.66 -18.07 4.65
C LEU A 236 5.33 -16.74 3.95
N GLU A 237 4.19 -16.65 3.27
CA GLU A 237 3.72 -15.43 2.61
C GLU A 237 3.53 -14.29 3.61
N ALA A 238 2.96 -14.57 4.79
CA ALA A 238 2.76 -13.56 5.83
C ALA A 238 4.09 -13.02 6.37
N VAL A 239 5.07 -13.89 6.61
CA VAL A 239 6.40 -13.47 7.08
C VAL A 239 7.14 -12.70 5.99
N ALA A 240 7.13 -13.19 4.74
CA ALA A 240 7.76 -12.50 3.62
C ALA A 240 7.15 -11.10 3.41
N HIS A 241 5.81 -11.00 3.41
CA HIS A 241 5.10 -9.73 3.27
C HIS A 241 5.48 -8.75 4.39
N ARG A 242 5.57 -9.20 5.64
CA ARG A 242 6.01 -8.37 6.77
C ARG A 242 7.40 -7.80 6.56
N HIS A 243 8.37 -8.63 6.18
CA HIS A 243 9.75 -8.19 5.99
C HIS A 243 9.88 -7.23 4.81
N ILE A 244 9.17 -7.47 3.72
CA ILE A 244 9.12 -6.57 2.56
C ILE A 244 8.53 -5.22 2.97
N THR A 245 7.40 -5.20 3.68
CA THR A 245 6.76 -3.96 4.14
C THR A 245 7.69 -3.16 5.05
N VAL A 246 8.32 -3.80 6.04
CA VAL A 246 9.27 -3.11 6.95
C VAL A 246 10.48 -2.56 6.18
N ALA A 247 10.97 -3.26 5.17
CA ALA A 247 12.06 -2.79 4.33
C ALA A 247 11.65 -1.56 3.50
N ILE A 248 10.44 -1.56 2.94
CA ILE A 248 9.87 -0.42 2.21
C ILE A 248 9.68 0.78 3.13
N GLU A 249 9.12 0.59 4.33
CA GLU A 249 8.90 1.65 5.31
C GLU A 249 10.23 2.30 5.75
N ARG A 250 11.29 1.50 5.96
CA ARG A 250 12.62 2.01 6.29
C ARG A 250 13.25 2.79 5.14
N ALA A 251 13.09 2.34 3.90
CA ALA A 251 13.60 3.04 2.73
C ALA A 251 12.85 4.36 2.46
N ALA A 252 11.58 4.44 2.89
CA ALA A 252 10.76 5.65 2.74
C ALA A 252 10.95 6.67 3.88
N ALA A 253 11.55 6.28 5.00
CA ALA A 253 11.79 7.19 6.12
C ALA A 253 12.88 8.22 5.77
N PRO A 254 12.70 9.52 6.09
CA PRO A 254 13.73 10.52 5.87
C PRO A 254 14.99 10.20 6.68
N PRO A 255 16.19 10.53 6.17
CA PRO A 255 17.43 10.24 6.87
C PRO A 255 17.41 10.94 8.23
N HIS A 256 17.59 10.15 9.31
CA HIS A 256 17.74 10.71 10.65
C HIS A 256 18.94 11.66 10.65
N THR A 257 18.68 12.96 10.73
CA THR A 257 19.70 13.96 10.99
C THR A 257 20.09 13.83 12.45
N GLU A 258 21.13 13.05 12.73
CA GLU A 258 21.80 13.10 14.02
C GLU A 258 22.32 14.53 14.22
N GLY A 259 21.68 15.24 15.15
CA GLY A 259 22.08 16.58 15.55
C GLY A 259 23.51 16.55 16.08
N LYS A 260 24.39 17.29 15.41
CA LYS A 260 25.73 17.61 15.90
C LYS A 260 25.69 18.66 17.00
#